data_AF-A0A1B6ELM5-F1
#
_entry.id   AF-A0A1B6ELM5-F1
#
_cell.length_a   1.000
_cell.length_b   1.000
_cell.length_c   1.000
_cell.angle_alpha   90.00
_cell.angle_beta   90.00
_cell.angle_gamma   90.00
#
_symmetry.space_group_name_H-M   'P 1'
#
loop_
_entity.id
_entity.type
_entity.pdbx_description
1 polymer ?
#
loop_
_entity_poly.entity_id
_entity_poly.type
_entity_poly.pdbx_seq_one_letter_code
_entity_poly.pdbx_strand_id
1 'polypeptide(L)'
;RSSLSSVSLDQLDTAPASTPVPASRHTPSEARPLGTSLKPKPMPDMSPALIAQTNWNFVEKLLKDCKAKTKRMLVEKMGNEAVQLGHSTQTSLVEENTLIASLCDLLERIWSHGLHTKQGKSALWSHLLNYQELEECNDTSKPIDPNFLTPDLSSMALETTSPGVETKNTRSRSETRTSNTRRLSEESYPQPTLRPLPCSLTFDMRSVQAMTDIKTHIGYARAWVRLALEKKLLSRHLRTLLSDSALLKSQYKRYAFLRCEEEKEQFLYHLLTLNAVDYHCFTNTYTNTRIPYRVAIFPSQKSNAATTSANCWLTVSGSNGETQR
;
A
#
# COMPACT_ATOMS: atom_id res chain seq x y z
N ARG A 1 3.24 25.11 -52.42
CA ARG A 1 2.06 24.27 -52.12
C ARG A 1 1.02 25.17 -51.45
N SER A 2 -0.04 25.46 -52.22
CA SER A 2 -1.43 25.75 -51.83
C SER A 2 -1.74 26.96 -50.94
N SER A 3 -2.47 27.89 -51.55
CA SER A 3 -3.01 29.15 -51.05
C SER A 3 -4.29 29.01 -50.19
N LEU A 4 -4.41 29.96 -49.27
CA LEU A 4 -5.55 30.79 -48.85
C LEU A 4 -6.97 30.51 -49.40
N SER A 5 -7.87 30.26 -48.43
CA SER A 5 -9.18 30.88 -48.12
C SER A 5 -10.29 31.16 -49.15
N SER A 6 -11.51 30.92 -48.63
CA SER A 6 -12.81 31.58 -48.80
C SER A 6 -13.67 31.26 -50.03
N VAL A 7 -14.82 30.63 -49.78
CA VAL A 7 -16.01 30.72 -50.63
C VAL A 7 -17.23 30.91 -49.72
N SER A 8 -17.93 32.02 -49.93
CA SER A 8 -19.22 32.40 -49.35
C SER A 8 -20.36 31.61 -50.01
N LEU A 9 -21.43 31.34 -49.26
CA LEU A 9 -22.69 30.86 -49.80
C LEU A 9 -23.81 31.73 -49.24
N ASP A 10 -24.41 32.55 -50.10
CA ASP A 10 -25.63 33.30 -49.79
C ASP A 10 -26.66 33.03 -50.89
N GLN A 11 -27.89 32.77 -50.41
CA GLN A 11 -29.20 33.02 -51.00
C GLN A 11 -29.55 32.43 -52.38
N LEU A 12 -30.66 31.66 -52.41
CA LEU A 12 -31.93 32.22 -52.90
C LEU A 12 -33.13 31.36 -52.49
N ASP A 13 -34.11 32.08 -51.96
CA ASP A 13 -35.45 31.74 -51.51
C ASP A 13 -36.39 31.44 -52.69
N THR A 14 -37.59 30.91 -52.41
CA THR A 14 -38.91 31.16 -53.06
C THR A 14 -39.82 29.92 -53.09
N ALA A 15 -40.82 29.91 -52.20
CA ALA A 15 -42.08 29.13 -52.23
C ALA A 15 -43.09 29.76 -53.26
N PRO A 16 -44.42 29.44 -53.38
CA PRO A 16 -45.31 28.53 -52.62
C PRO A 16 -46.44 27.80 -53.44
N ALA A 17 -47.30 27.04 -52.70
CA ALA A 17 -48.75 26.71 -52.92
C ALA A 17 -49.17 25.94 -54.22
N SER A 18 -50.20 25.06 -54.33
CA SER A 18 -51.44 24.77 -53.60
C SER A 18 -52.11 23.46 -54.15
N THR A 19 -52.96 22.85 -53.32
CA THR A 19 -53.93 21.69 -53.39
C THR A 19 -54.99 21.65 -54.54
N PRO A 20 -55.97 20.68 -54.69
CA PRO A 20 -56.22 19.31 -54.12
C PRO A 20 -56.94 18.18 -55.02
N VAL A 21 -57.10 16.94 -54.47
CA VAL A 21 -58.30 15.97 -54.49
C VAL A 21 -58.64 15.07 -55.74
N PRO A 22 -59.30 13.86 -55.68
CA PRO A 22 -59.33 12.69 -54.74
C PRO A 22 -59.46 11.26 -55.42
N ALA A 23 -59.55 10.14 -54.66
CA ALA A 23 -60.63 9.10 -54.76
C ALA A 23 -60.45 7.79 -53.92
N SER A 24 -61.50 7.49 -53.12
CA SER A 24 -62.13 6.17 -52.81
C SER A 24 -61.37 5.06 -52.06
N ARG A 25 -61.61 4.90 -50.74
CA ARG A 25 -62.49 3.89 -50.05
C ARG A 25 -62.11 2.41 -50.20
N HIS A 26 -61.76 1.75 -49.07
CA HIS A 26 -62.27 0.44 -48.64
C HIS A 26 -61.99 0.23 -47.13
N THR A 27 -63.03 -0.09 -46.36
CA THR A 27 -63.00 -0.86 -45.10
C THR A 27 -63.67 -2.22 -45.41
N PRO A 28 -63.65 -3.29 -44.57
CA PRO A 28 -63.25 -3.41 -43.15
C PRO A 28 -62.45 -4.69 -42.79
N SER A 29 -62.06 -4.83 -41.51
CA SER A 29 -62.14 -6.07 -40.68
C SER A 29 -60.91 -6.30 -39.80
N GLU A 30 -61.15 -6.31 -38.49
CA GLU A 30 -60.30 -6.88 -37.47
C GLU A 30 -59.92 -8.33 -37.77
N ALA A 31 -58.63 -8.65 -37.60
CA ALA A 31 -58.14 -9.99 -37.38
C ALA A 31 -56.97 -9.93 -36.37
N ARG A 32 -57.16 -10.61 -35.24
CA ARG A 32 -56.18 -10.82 -34.17
C ARG A 32 -54.87 -11.38 -34.73
N PRO A 33 -53.67 -10.88 -34.35
CA PRO A 33 -52.44 -11.59 -34.62
C PRO A 33 -52.27 -12.70 -33.58
N LEU A 34 -52.26 -13.94 -34.07
CA LEU A 34 -51.81 -15.12 -33.34
C LEU A 34 -50.31 -14.92 -33.04
N GLY A 35 -49.99 -14.46 -31.83
CA GLY A 35 -48.62 -14.31 -31.36
C GLY A 35 -47.96 -15.67 -31.26
N THR A 36 -47.14 -16.03 -32.26
CA THR A 36 -46.12 -17.06 -32.10
C THR A 36 -45.09 -16.53 -31.12
N SER A 37 -45.25 -16.92 -29.85
CA SER A 37 -44.24 -16.73 -28.81
C SER A 37 -42.98 -17.49 -29.21
N LEU A 38 -42.07 -16.81 -29.91
CA LEU A 38 -40.67 -17.21 -30.00
C LEU A 38 -40.09 -17.09 -28.59
N LYS A 39 -40.19 -18.19 -27.84
CA LYS A 39 -39.40 -18.36 -26.61
C LYS A 39 -37.94 -18.09 -26.98
N PRO A 40 -37.23 -17.19 -26.28
CA PRO A 40 -35.79 -17.10 -26.46
C PRO A 40 -35.21 -18.46 -26.12
N LYS A 41 -34.46 -19.06 -27.05
CA LYS A 41 -33.64 -20.23 -26.76
C LYS A 41 -32.79 -19.88 -25.53
N PRO A 42 -32.86 -20.64 -24.43
CA PRO A 42 -31.94 -20.42 -23.32
C PRO A 42 -30.53 -20.65 -23.90
N MET A 43 -29.69 -19.61 -23.83
CA MET A 43 -28.26 -19.79 -24.01
C MET A 43 -27.81 -20.89 -23.04
N PRO A 44 -26.83 -21.74 -23.38
CA PRO A 44 -26.38 -22.77 -22.47
C PRO A 44 -25.92 -22.08 -21.19
N ASP A 45 -26.70 -22.27 -20.12
CA ASP A 45 -26.33 -21.84 -18.78
C ASP A 45 -25.00 -22.51 -18.48
N MET A 46 -23.93 -21.72 -18.37
CA MET A 46 -22.61 -22.24 -18.03
C MET A 46 -22.75 -23.03 -16.73
N SER A 47 -22.39 -24.31 -16.75
CA SER A 47 -22.57 -25.16 -15.58
C SER A 47 -21.80 -24.57 -14.38
N PRO A 48 -22.30 -24.73 -13.14
CA PRO A 48 -21.59 -24.26 -11.95
C PRO A 48 -20.14 -24.78 -11.87
N ALA A 49 -19.90 -25.99 -12.37
CA ALA A 49 -18.57 -26.57 -12.47
C ALA A 49 -17.65 -25.81 -13.44
N LEU A 50 -18.17 -25.40 -14.61
CA LEU A 50 -17.41 -24.63 -15.59
C LEU A 50 -17.11 -23.20 -15.11
N ILE A 51 -18.03 -22.59 -14.36
CA ILE A 51 -17.79 -21.30 -13.70
C ILE A 51 -16.69 -21.43 -12.64
N ALA A 52 -16.74 -22.48 -11.81
CA ALA A 52 -15.72 -22.74 -10.80
C ALA A 52 -14.34 -22.97 -11.44
N GLN A 53 -14.27 -23.75 -12.52
CA GLN A 53 -13.04 -23.98 -13.27
C GLN A 53 -12.48 -22.69 -13.88
N THR A 54 -13.35 -21.84 -14.43
CA THR A 54 -12.94 -20.55 -15.01
C THR A 54 -12.36 -19.63 -13.93
N ASN A 55 -12.98 -19.57 -12.76
CA ASN A 55 -12.49 -18.79 -11.63
C ASN A 55 -11.14 -19.32 -11.14
N TRP A 56 -10.98 -20.64 -11.04
CA TRP A 56 -9.72 -21.28 -10.64
C TRP A 56 -8.57 -20.95 -11.62
N ASN A 57 -8.83 -21.07 -12.92
CA ASN A 57 -7.86 -20.71 -13.96
C ASN A 57 -7.42 -19.24 -13.84
N PHE A 58 -8.31 -18.35 -13.41
CA PHE A 58 -7.98 -16.95 -13.16
C PHE A 58 -7.05 -16.78 -11.95
N VAL A 59 -7.28 -17.54 -10.87
CA VAL A 59 -6.41 -17.55 -9.69
C VAL A 59 -5.00 -18.02 -10.07
N GLU A 60 -4.88 -19.15 -10.77
CA GLU A 60 -3.58 -19.66 -11.24
C GLU A 60 -2.85 -18.66 -12.13
N LYS A 61 -3.58 -17.99 -13.03
CA LYS A 61 -3.01 -16.96 -13.90
C LYS A 61 -2.47 -15.78 -13.10
N LEU A 62 -3.20 -15.29 -12.11
CA LEU A 62 -2.75 -14.19 -11.25
C LEU A 62 -1.47 -14.57 -10.47
N LEU A 63 -1.42 -15.79 -9.94
CA LEU A 63 -0.24 -16.27 -9.22
C LEU A 63 0.97 -16.41 -10.14
N LYS A 64 0.77 -16.96 -11.34
CA LYS A 64 1.82 -17.07 -12.37
C LYS A 64 2.33 -15.69 -12.81
N ASP A 65 1.43 -14.73 -13.00
CA ASP A 65 1.79 -13.33 -13.29
C ASP A 65 2.62 -12.73 -12.15
N CYS A 66 2.26 -12.99 -10.88
CA CYS A 66 3.03 -12.53 -9.73
C CYS A 66 4.45 -13.08 -9.76
N LYS A 67 4.60 -14.40 -9.87
CA LYS A 67 5.89 -15.08 -9.94
C LYS A 67 6.76 -14.52 -11.08
N ALA A 68 6.17 -14.33 -12.27
CA ALA A 68 6.89 -13.81 -13.42
C ALA A 68 7.36 -12.36 -13.20
N LYS A 69 6.49 -11.50 -12.65
CA LYS A 69 6.82 -10.09 -12.39
C LYS A 69 7.87 -9.94 -11.30
N THR A 70 7.75 -10.65 -10.18
CA THR A 70 8.74 -10.56 -9.10
C THR A 70 10.10 -11.08 -9.55
N LYS A 71 10.14 -12.20 -10.26
CA LYS A 71 11.38 -12.72 -10.86
C LYS A 71 12.01 -11.70 -11.80
N ARG A 72 11.22 -11.08 -12.69
CA ARG A 72 11.72 -10.04 -13.59
C ARG A 72 12.29 -8.85 -12.83
N MET A 73 11.56 -8.34 -11.83
CA MET A 73 12.03 -7.24 -10.99
C MET A 73 13.38 -7.52 -10.33
N LEU A 74 13.60 -8.75 -9.85
CA LEU A 74 14.87 -9.14 -9.24
C LEU A 74 16.00 -9.25 -10.25
N VAL A 75 15.77 -9.91 -11.39
CA VAL A 75 16.79 -10.10 -12.43
C VAL A 75 17.27 -8.76 -12.97
N GLU A 76 16.35 -7.84 -13.29
CA GLU A 76 16.70 -6.51 -13.82
C GLU A 76 17.48 -5.69 -12.77
N LYS A 77 17.07 -5.78 -11.50
CA LYS A 77 17.73 -5.02 -10.43
C LYS A 77 19.13 -5.54 -10.12
N MET A 78 19.30 -6.86 -9.99
CA MET A 78 20.60 -7.48 -9.76
C MET A 78 21.53 -7.34 -10.98
N GLY A 79 20.99 -7.42 -12.20
CA GLY A 79 21.75 -7.23 -13.44
C GLY A 79 22.30 -5.80 -13.56
N ASN A 80 21.53 -4.81 -13.12
CA ASN A 80 21.96 -3.40 -13.13
C ASN A 80 23.03 -3.10 -12.08
N GLU A 81 22.96 -3.70 -10.89
CA GLU A 81 24.01 -3.56 -9.85
C GLU A 81 25.35 -4.16 -10.30
N ALA A 82 25.33 -5.20 -11.14
CA ALA A 82 26.53 -5.85 -11.65
C ALA A 82 27.23 -5.08 -12.80
N VAL A 83 26.51 -4.20 -13.52
CA VAL A 83 26.97 -3.55 -14.75
C VAL A 83 27.27 -2.06 -14.56
N GLN A 84 27.23 -1.55 -13.32
CA GLN A 84 27.34 -0.11 -13.02
C GLN A 84 28.77 0.47 -13.18
N LEU A 85 29.27 0.43 -14.42
CA LEU A 85 30.43 1.12 -14.96
C LEU A 85 30.01 1.85 -16.25
N GLY A 86 29.46 3.06 -16.10
CA GLY A 86 29.73 4.12 -17.08
C GLY A 86 28.58 4.76 -17.85
N HIS A 87 27.46 4.12 -18.21
CA HIS A 87 26.41 4.79 -19.01
C HIS A 87 24.98 4.29 -18.70
N SER A 88 24.06 5.24 -18.42
CA SER A 88 22.58 5.12 -18.35
C SER A 88 21.87 4.87 -16.99
N THR A 89 22.23 5.62 -15.94
CA THR A 89 21.43 5.66 -14.69
C THR A 89 19.96 6.04 -14.90
N GLN A 90 19.66 6.92 -15.87
CA GLN A 90 18.29 7.37 -16.15
C GLN A 90 17.42 6.31 -16.84
N THR A 91 17.99 5.52 -17.75
CA THR A 91 17.25 4.45 -18.44
C THR A 91 16.82 3.37 -17.45
N SER A 92 17.72 2.98 -16.53
CA SER A 92 17.44 2.01 -15.47
C SER A 92 16.28 2.45 -14.55
N LEU A 93 16.18 3.76 -14.22
CA LEU A 93 15.08 4.30 -13.42
C LEU A 93 13.72 4.24 -14.15
N VAL A 94 13.71 4.48 -15.46
CA VAL A 94 12.48 4.39 -16.27
C VAL A 94 11.98 2.95 -16.36
N GLU A 95 12.91 2.00 -16.53
CA GLU A 95 12.60 0.58 -16.55
C GLU A 95 12.07 0.09 -15.18
N GLU A 96 12.73 0.47 -14.09
CA GLU A 96 12.28 0.15 -12.73
C GLU A 96 10.86 0.69 -12.48
N ASN A 97 10.57 1.94 -12.85
CA ASN A 97 9.26 2.54 -12.71
C ASN A 97 8.17 1.78 -13.49
N THR A 98 8.51 1.29 -14.68
CA THR A 98 7.61 0.48 -15.51
C THR A 98 7.30 -0.86 -14.85
N LEU A 99 8.32 -1.52 -14.29
CA LEU A 99 8.15 -2.79 -13.58
C LEU A 99 7.25 -2.62 -12.34
N ILE A 100 7.48 -1.56 -11.56
CA ILE A 100 6.68 -1.23 -10.37
C ILE A 100 5.25 -0.87 -10.74
N ALA A 101 5.04 -0.09 -11.81
CA ALA A 101 3.70 0.19 -12.31
C ALA A 101 2.96 -1.12 -12.66
N SER A 102 3.65 -2.03 -13.33
CA SER A 102 3.09 -3.34 -13.69
C SER A 102 2.78 -4.24 -12.49
N LEU A 103 3.56 -4.10 -11.39
CA LEU A 103 3.29 -4.76 -10.11
C LEU A 103 2.04 -4.16 -9.46
N CYS A 104 1.92 -2.84 -9.41
CA CYS A 104 0.74 -2.16 -8.88
C CYS A 104 -0.54 -2.58 -9.61
N ASP A 105 -0.50 -2.66 -10.94
CA ASP A 105 -1.65 -3.09 -11.75
C ASP A 105 -1.99 -4.58 -11.53
N LEU A 106 -0.98 -5.43 -11.28
CA LEU A 106 -1.23 -6.82 -10.85
C LEU A 106 -1.93 -6.86 -9.48
N LEU A 107 -1.46 -6.08 -8.50
CA LEU A 107 -2.09 -6.01 -7.18
C LEU A 107 -3.54 -5.54 -7.30
N GLU A 108 -3.84 -4.53 -8.11
CA GLU A 108 -5.23 -4.12 -8.35
C GLU A 108 -6.10 -5.23 -8.93
N ARG A 109 -5.56 -6.04 -9.86
CA ARG A 109 -6.28 -7.21 -10.41
C ARG A 109 -6.54 -8.27 -9.36
N ILE A 110 -5.55 -8.56 -8.51
CA ILE A 110 -5.68 -9.51 -7.39
C ILE A 110 -6.77 -9.05 -6.43
N TRP A 111 -6.72 -7.79 -5.99
CA TRP A 111 -7.71 -7.21 -5.06
C TRP A 111 -9.09 -6.99 -5.68
N SER A 112 -9.20 -6.97 -7.01
CA SER A 112 -10.49 -6.90 -7.70
C SER A 112 -11.11 -8.29 -7.94
N HIS A 113 -10.34 -9.37 -7.82
CA HIS A 113 -10.82 -10.71 -8.15
C HIS A 113 -11.82 -11.22 -7.10
N GLY A 114 -13.05 -11.52 -7.55
CA GLY A 114 -14.08 -12.08 -6.69
C GLY A 114 -14.64 -11.10 -5.65
N LEU A 115 -14.44 -9.80 -5.80
CA LEU A 115 -15.02 -8.78 -4.91
C LEU A 115 -16.57 -8.77 -5.04
N HIS A 116 -17.28 -8.62 -3.92
CA HIS A 116 -18.76 -8.55 -3.91
C HIS A 116 -19.26 -7.26 -4.56
N THR A 117 -18.73 -6.12 -4.12
CA THR A 117 -19.09 -4.79 -4.61
C THR A 117 -17.82 -3.98 -4.81
N LYS A 118 -17.68 -3.36 -5.99
CA LYS A 118 -16.56 -2.46 -6.25
C LYS A 118 -16.78 -1.16 -5.50
N GLN A 119 -15.88 -0.85 -4.57
CA GLN A 119 -15.84 0.41 -3.85
C GLN A 119 -14.63 1.23 -4.30
N GLY A 120 -14.87 2.50 -4.62
CA GLY A 120 -13.83 3.41 -5.10
C GLY A 120 -13.20 3.00 -6.43
N LYS A 121 -12.09 3.65 -6.79
CA LYS A 121 -11.35 3.42 -8.04
C LYS A 121 -10.20 2.41 -7.90
N SER A 122 -9.83 2.05 -6.67
CA SER A 122 -8.74 1.11 -6.35
C SER A 122 -9.29 0.09 -5.35
N ALA A 123 -9.28 -1.18 -5.73
CA ALA A 123 -9.77 -2.24 -4.85
C ALA A 123 -8.79 -2.48 -3.69
N LEU A 124 -7.48 -2.34 -3.98
CA LEU A 124 -6.44 -2.42 -2.97
C LEU A 124 -6.59 -1.31 -1.91
N TRP A 125 -6.73 -0.05 -2.35
CA TRP A 125 -6.84 1.08 -1.42
C TRP A 125 -8.13 1.01 -0.59
N SER A 126 -9.26 0.66 -1.21
CA SER A 126 -10.52 0.51 -0.47
C SER A 126 -10.42 -0.58 0.60
N HIS A 127 -9.76 -1.70 0.31
CA HIS A 127 -9.52 -2.74 1.31
C HIS A 127 -8.60 -2.26 2.45
N LEU A 128 -7.53 -1.53 2.11
CA LEU A 128 -6.64 -0.90 3.09
C LEU A 128 -7.41 0.05 4.03
N LEU A 129 -8.26 0.93 3.48
CA LEU A 129 -9.09 1.84 4.29
C LEU A 129 -10.03 1.07 5.22
N ASN A 130 -10.72 0.04 4.72
CA ASN A 130 -11.61 -0.77 5.55
C ASN A 130 -10.85 -1.48 6.68
N TYR A 131 -9.61 -1.93 6.43
CA TYR A 131 -8.75 -2.47 7.49
C TYR A 131 -8.35 -1.41 8.52
N GLN A 132 -7.98 -0.21 8.06
CA GLN A 132 -7.64 0.90 8.95
C GLN A 132 -8.82 1.29 9.85
N GLU A 133 -10.03 1.39 9.30
CA GLU A 133 -11.25 1.69 10.06
C GLU A 133 -11.54 0.63 11.13
N LEU A 134 -11.35 -0.66 10.80
CA LEU A 134 -11.51 -1.76 11.76
C LEU A 134 -10.50 -1.69 12.91
N GLU A 135 -9.22 -1.41 12.62
CA GLU A 135 -8.20 -1.24 13.66
C GLU A 135 -8.53 -0.08 14.59
N GLU A 136 -9.03 1.04 14.06
CA GLU A 136 -9.43 2.22 14.85
C GLU A 136 -10.65 1.92 15.75
N CYS A 137 -11.59 1.10 15.29
CA CYS A 137 -12.72 0.63 16.10
C CYS A 137 -12.28 -0.34 17.20
N ASN A 138 -11.30 -1.21 16.91
CA ASN A 138 -10.77 -2.20 17.84
C ASN A 138 -9.85 -1.59 18.92
N ASP A 139 -9.18 -0.48 18.61
CA ASP A 139 -8.43 0.29 19.62
C ASP A 139 -9.37 1.04 20.57
N THR A 140 -10.53 1.49 20.08
CA THR A 140 -11.55 2.19 20.90
C THR A 140 -12.34 1.23 21.80
N SER A 141 -12.37 -0.06 21.48
CA SER A 141 -13.07 -1.10 22.26
C SER A 141 -12.21 -1.73 23.37
N LYS A 142 -10.93 -1.35 23.50
CA LYS A 142 -10.12 -1.73 24.66
C LYS A 142 -10.70 -1.08 25.91
N PRO A 143 -10.97 -1.83 27.00
CA PRO A 143 -11.45 -1.22 28.23
C PRO A 143 -10.42 -0.20 28.71
N ILE A 144 -10.87 1.03 28.93
CA ILE A 144 -10.13 2.02 29.72
C ILE A 144 -9.87 1.35 31.06
N ASP A 145 -8.59 1.11 31.37
CA ASP A 145 -8.21 0.61 32.68
C ASP A 145 -8.70 1.63 33.73
N PRO A 146 -9.60 1.26 34.67
CA PRO A 146 -10.12 2.19 35.66
C PRO A 146 -9.04 2.70 36.63
N ASN A 147 -7.81 2.21 36.52
CA ASN A 147 -6.64 2.64 37.28
C ASN A 147 -5.92 3.89 36.73
N PHE A 148 -6.35 4.48 35.62
CA PHE A 148 -5.73 5.70 35.07
C PHE A 148 -6.55 6.99 35.27
N LEU A 149 -7.41 7.04 36.29
CA LEU A 149 -8.05 8.28 36.74
C LEU A 149 -7.40 8.82 38.02
N THR A 150 -6.18 9.33 37.89
CA THR A 150 -5.63 10.34 38.82
C THR A 150 -4.91 11.41 37.99
N PRO A 151 -5.32 12.68 38.07
CA PRO A 151 -4.61 13.76 37.39
C PRO A 151 -3.47 14.21 38.30
N ASP A 152 -2.26 13.67 38.15
CA ASP A 152 -1.10 14.24 38.82
C ASP A 152 -0.33 15.17 37.89
N LEU A 153 -0.71 16.44 38.02
CA LEU A 153 0.09 17.61 37.74
C LEU A 153 1.34 17.57 38.64
N SER A 154 2.46 17.01 38.18
CA SER A 154 3.82 17.35 38.62
C SER A 154 4.87 16.50 37.90
N SER A 155 5.52 17.05 36.87
CA SER A 155 6.84 16.57 36.45
C SER A 155 7.71 17.77 36.08
N MET A 156 8.00 18.55 37.12
CA MET A 156 9.05 19.56 37.19
C MET A 156 9.71 19.38 38.55
N ALA A 157 10.66 18.45 38.66
CA ALA A 157 11.61 18.44 39.77
C ALA A 157 12.88 17.70 39.38
N LEU A 158 13.99 18.42 39.52
CA LEU A 158 15.38 17.94 39.48
C LEU A 158 15.57 16.73 40.40
N GLU A 159 16.21 15.67 39.92
CA GLU A 159 16.86 14.71 40.80
C GLU A 159 18.34 15.08 40.98
N THR A 160 18.64 15.55 42.18
CA THR A 160 20.00 15.67 42.73
C THR A 160 20.34 14.37 43.45
N THR A 161 21.59 13.94 43.28
CA THR A 161 22.15 12.69 43.77
C THR A 161 22.48 12.75 45.27
N SER A 162 22.16 11.70 46.03
CA SER A 162 23.06 11.04 47.02
C SER A 162 22.41 9.84 47.74
N PRO A 163 23.21 8.86 48.25
CA PRO A 163 22.74 7.52 48.62
C PRO A 163 22.66 7.27 50.14
N GLY A 164 21.83 6.31 50.56
CA GLY A 164 21.75 5.85 51.95
C GLY A 164 20.86 4.62 52.20
N VAL A 165 21.49 3.44 52.17
CA VAL A 165 21.45 2.29 53.13
C VAL A 165 20.13 1.82 53.79
N GLU A 166 20.04 0.47 53.90
CA GLU A 166 19.23 -0.41 54.79
C GLU A 166 17.93 -1.04 54.24
N THR A 167 17.98 -2.29 53.71
CA THR A 167 17.95 -3.62 54.36
C THR A 167 16.56 -4.05 54.90
N LYS A 168 15.94 -5.07 54.28
CA LYS A 168 15.30 -6.19 55.02
C LYS A 168 15.02 -7.42 54.13
N ASN A 169 15.56 -8.54 54.61
CA ASN A 169 15.43 -9.91 54.13
C ASN A 169 14.00 -10.47 54.25
N THR A 170 13.60 -11.33 53.30
CA THR A 170 12.88 -12.58 53.60
C THR A 170 13.47 -13.72 52.77
N ARG A 171 14.02 -14.71 53.48
CA ARG A 171 14.61 -15.96 52.98
C ARG A 171 13.51 -16.98 52.66
N SER A 172 13.67 -17.74 51.58
CA SER A 172 13.33 -19.18 51.52
C SER A 172 14.34 -19.93 50.64
N ARG A 173 14.86 -21.01 51.23
CA ARG A 173 15.87 -22.02 50.81
C ARG A 173 15.16 -23.06 49.89
N SER A 174 15.75 -23.79 48.93
CA SER A 174 16.99 -24.58 48.94
C SER A 174 17.40 -25.09 47.53
N GLU A 175 18.71 -25.16 47.29
CA GLU A 175 19.52 -26.22 46.59
C GLU A 175 19.34 -26.44 45.06
N THR A 176 20.38 -26.36 44.21
CA THR A 176 21.61 -27.20 44.24
C THR A 176 22.74 -26.61 43.34
N ARG A 177 23.99 -26.77 43.79
CA ARG A 177 25.31 -26.53 43.13
C ARG A 177 25.39 -27.23 41.75
N THR A 178 26.20 -26.92 40.73
CA THR A 178 27.50 -26.26 40.45
C THR A 178 27.45 -25.84 38.96
N SER A 179 28.00 -24.72 38.49
CA SER A 179 29.40 -24.65 38.03
C SER A 179 29.68 -23.25 37.49
N ASN A 180 30.86 -22.74 37.83
CA ASN A 180 31.42 -21.48 37.39
C ASN A 180 31.56 -21.39 35.86
N THR A 181 30.87 -20.42 35.26
CA THR A 181 31.42 -19.64 34.16
C THR A 181 31.23 -18.17 34.50
N ARG A 182 32.36 -17.47 34.60
CA ARG A 182 32.50 -16.04 34.87
C ARG A 182 31.51 -15.26 34.01
N ARG A 183 30.44 -14.71 34.61
CA ARG A 183 29.72 -13.58 34.03
C ARG A 183 30.69 -12.40 34.07
N LEU A 184 31.32 -12.12 32.94
CA LEU A 184 31.84 -10.79 32.66
C LEU A 184 30.61 -9.87 32.61
N SER A 185 30.38 -9.14 33.70
CA SER A 185 29.51 -7.98 33.73
C SER A 185 30.16 -6.92 32.85
N GLU A 186 29.93 -7.02 31.55
CA GLU A 186 30.18 -5.93 30.63
C GLU A 186 29.08 -4.91 30.89
N GLU A 187 29.42 -3.92 31.71
CA GLU A 187 28.64 -2.70 31.95
C GLU A 187 28.51 -1.95 30.61
N SER A 188 27.66 -2.49 29.75
CA SER A 188 27.28 -1.88 28.50
C SER A 188 26.33 -0.75 28.84
N TYR A 189 26.89 0.46 29.01
CA TYR A 189 26.11 1.69 28.95
C TYR A 189 25.16 1.56 27.74
N PRO A 190 23.83 1.57 27.92
CA PRO A 190 22.92 1.49 26.79
C PRO A 190 23.17 2.74 25.95
N GLN A 191 23.87 2.56 24.83
CA GLN A 191 24.11 3.59 23.85
C GLN A 191 22.74 4.21 23.52
N PRO A 192 22.58 5.54 23.45
CA PRO A 192 21.27 6.17 23.27
C PRO A 192 20.66 5.83 21.90
N THR A 193 20.11 4.63 21.75
CA THR A 193 19.55 4.17 20.48
C THR A 193 18.26 4.95 20.23
N LEU A 194 18.15 5.56 19.05
CA LEU A 194 16.90 6.17 18.64
C LEU A 194 15.81 5.09 18.67
N ARG A 195 14.67 5.39 19.30
CA ARG A 195 13.50 4.49 19.26
C ARG A 195 13.23 4.07 17.81
N PRO A 196 13.13 2.78 17.48
CA PRO A 196 12.84 2.32 16.13
C PRO A 196 11.60 3.01 15.56
N LEU A 197 11.63 3.35 14.28
CA LEU A 197 10.44 3.91 13.63
C LEU A 197 9.33 2.85 13.59
N PRO A 198 8.06 3.26 13.70
CA PRO A 198 6.96 2.33 13.51
C PRO A 198 7.02 1.67 12.13
N CYS A 199 6.93 0.34 12.12
CA CYS A 199 6.86 -0.47 10.91
C CYS A 199 5.45 -1.07 10.71
N SER A 200 4.41 -0.42 11.27
CA SER A 200 3.03 -0.89 11.14
C SER A 200 2.44 -0.46 9.80
N LEU A 201 1.53 -1.30 9.30
CA LEU A 201 0.75 -1.05 8.09
C LEU A 201 0.04 0.32 8.14
N THR A 202 -0.65 0.58 9.25
CA THR A 202 -1.44 1.80 9.46
C THR A 202 -0.58 3.06 9.51
N PHE A 203 0.65 2.98 10.04
CA PHE A 203 1.58 4.11 10.03
C PHE A 203 2.00 4.51 8.61
N ASP A 204 2.31 3.52 7.77
CA ASP A 204 2.69 3.77 6.37
C ASP A 204 1.50 4.27 5.54
N MET A 205 0.29 3.79 5.82
CA MET A 205 -0.93 4.34 5.20
C MET A 205 -1.14 5.82 5.52
N ARG A 206 -1.04 6.21 6.80
CA ARG A 206 -1.17 7.60 7.23
C ARG A 206 -0.08 8.50 6.62
N SER A 207 1.13 7.97 6.49
CA SER A 207 2.24 8.67 5.84
C SER A 207 1.91 9.02 4.39
N VAL A 208 1.30 8.09 3.65
CA VAL A 208 0.88 8.31 2.25
C VAL A 208 -0.35 9.23 2.17
N GLN A 209 -1.30 9.12 3.10
CA GLN A 209 -2.47 10.01 3.18
C GLN A 209 -2.09 11.46 3.48
N ALA A 210 -0.99 11.70 4.20
CA ALA A 210 -0.48 13.03 4.52
C ALA A 210 0.17 13.75 3.31
N MET A 211 0.41 13.04 2.21
CA MET A 211 0.97 13.63 0.99
C MET A 211 -0.07 14.50 0.27
N THR A 212 0.29 15.75 -0.03
CA THR A 212 -0.63 16.72 -0.67
C THR A 212 -0.74 16.57 -2.19
N ASP A 213 0.26 15.96 -2.81
CA ASP A 213 0.39 15.89 -4.27
C ASP A 213 -0.48 14.78 -4.87
N ILE A 214 -0.89 13.81 -4.06
CA ILE A 214 -1.70 12.66 -4.47
C ILE A 214 -3.13 12.88 -3.98
N LYS A 215 -4.10 12.75 -4.89
CA LYS A 215 -5.52 12.98 -4.57
C LYS A 215 -6.45 11.86 -5.02
N THR A 216 -5.89 10.75 -5.50
CA THR A 216 -6.67 9.64 -6.07
C THR A 216 -6.38 8.34 -5.32
N HIS A 217 -7.39 7.49 -5.15
CA HIS A 217 -7.23 6.19 -4.48
C HIS A 217 -6.19 5.30 -5.19
N ILE A 218 -6.17 5.33 -6.53
CA ILE A 218 -5.15 4.61 -7.32
C ILE A 218 -3.76 5.19 -7.05
N GLY A 219 -3.64 6.52 -6.98
CA GLY A 219 -2.39 7.20 -6.63
C GLY A 219 -1.89 6.82 -5.24
N TYR A 220 -2.79 6.80 -4.24
CA TYR A 220 -2.46 6.40 -2.87
C TYR A 220 -2.03 4.94 -2.79
N ALA A 221 -2.73 4.01 -3.45
CA ALA A 221 -2.30 2.62 -3.55
C ALA A 221 -0.90 2.49 -4.16
N ARG A 222 -0.64 3.18 -5.30
CA ARG A 222 0.65 3.16 -5.98
C ARG A 222 1.79 3.76 -5.15
N ALA A 223 1.52 4.82 -4.38
CA ALA A 223 2.48 5.43 -3.47
C ALA A 223 2.77 4.52 -2.28
N TRP A 224 1.73 3.90 -1.71
CA TRP A 224 1.85 2.96 -0.61
C TRP A 224 2.65 1.72 -0.99
N VAL A 225 2.43 1.15 -2.18
CA VAL A 225 3.23 0.02 -2.69
C VAL A 225 4.70 0.43 -2.85
N ARG A 226 4.98 1.61 -3.41
CA ARG A 226 6.36 2.12 -3.53
C ARG A 226 7.03 2.29 -2.17
N LEU A 227 6.34 2.91 -1.21
CA LEU A 227 6.83 3.09 0.15
C LEU A 227 7.13 1.73 0.81
N ALA A 228 6.21 0.78 0.68
CA ALA A 228 6.37 -0.55 1.25
C ALA A 228 7.49 -1.36 0.58
N LEU A 229 7.76 -1.17 -0.71
CA LEU A 229 8.92 -1.78 -1.40
C LEU A 229 10.24 -1.19 -0.90
N GLU A 230 10.35 0.13 -0.84
CA GLU A 230 11.56 0.83 -0.38
C GLU A 230 11.87 0.51 1.09
N LYS A 231 10.83 0.37 1.94
CA LYS A 231 10.99 -0.09 3.33
C LYS A 231 11.21 -1.61 3.48
N LYS A 232 11.12 -2.40 2.40
CA LYS A 232 11.16 -3.87 2.42
C LYS A 232 10.07 -4.50 3.29
N LEU A 233 8.88 -3.88 3.32
CA LEU A 233 7.74 -4.29 4.15
C LEU A 233 6.54 -4.78 3.33
N LEU A 234 6.56 -4.73 2.00
CA LEU A 234 5.38 -5.05 1.17
C LEU A 234 4.74 -6.41 1.51
N SER A 235 5.51 -7.51 1.53
CA SER A 235 4.98 -8.83 1.88
C SER A 235 4.42 -8.89 3.31
N ARG A 236 5.13 -8.29 4.28
CA ARG A 236 4.71 -8.24 5.69
C ARG A 236 3.40 -7.46 5.87
N HIS A 237 3.29 -6.31 5.23
CA HIS A 237 2.11 -5.48 5.26
C HIS A 237 0.91 -6.18 4.66
N LEU A 238 1.06 -6.80 3.48
CA LEU A 238 -0.01 -7.56 2.85
C LEU A 238 -0.39 -8.81 3.66
N ARG A 239 0.57 -9.48 4.30
CA ARG A 239 0.28 -10.58 5.23
C ARG A 239 -0.56 -10.12 6.41
N THR A 240 -0.24 -8.94 6.97
CA THR A 240 -1.01 -8.33 8.07
C THR A 240 -2.42 -7.99 7.60
N LEU A 241 -2.55 -7.31 6.45
CA LEU A 241 -3.82 -6.96 5.84
C LEU A 241 -4.72 -8.18 5.59
N LEU A 242 -4.13 -9.30 5.15
CA LEU A 242 -4.82 -10.54 4.81
C LEU A 242 -5.00 -11.50 6.00
N SER A 243 -4.57 -11.12 7.21
CA SER A 243 -4.77 -11.93 8.42
C SER A 243 -6.21 -11.85 8.93
N ASP A 244 -6.91 -10.74 8.67
CA ASP A 244 -8.32 -10.59 9.02
C ASP A 244 -9.22 -11.38 8.06
N SER A 245 -9.50 -12.61 8.49
CA SER A 245 -10.39 -13.53 7.77
C SER A 245 -11.85 -13.07 7.75
N ALA A 246 -12.30 -12.26 8.72
CA ALA A 246 -13.68 -11.76 8.76
C ALA A 246 -13.87 -10.67 7.70
N LEU A 247 -12.92 -9.74 7.61
CA LEU A 247 -12.90 -8.71 6.56
C LEU A 247 -12.89 -9.34 5.16
N LEU A 248 -12.01 -10.33 4.93
CA LEU A 248 -11.94 -11.05 3.66
C LEU A 248 -13.27 -11.74 3.30
N LYS A 249 -13.91 -12.41 4.26
CA LYS A 249 -15.20 -13.08 4.03
C LYS A 249 -16.32 -12.10 3.70
N SER A 250 -16.30 -10.90 4.29
CA SER A 250 -17.32 -9.87 4.04
C SER A 250 -17.19 -9.24 2.65
N GLN A 251 -15.96 -9.02 2.16
CA GLN A 251 -15.73 -8.30 0.91
C GLN A 251 -15.57 -9.20 -0.32
N TYR A 252 -15.12 -10.45 -0.14
CA TYR A 252 -14.78 -11.34 -1.24
C TYR A 252 -15.59 -12.62 -1.28
N LYS A 253 -15.97 -13.04 -2.48
CA LYS A 253 -16.59 -14.33 -2.79
C LYS A 253 -15.63 -15.48 -2.50
N ARG A 254 -16.16 -16.67 -2.23
CA ARG A 254 -15.38 -17.87 -1.85
C ARG A 254 -14.28 -18.26 -2.85
N TYR A 255 -14.44 -17.96 -4.14
CA TYR A 255 -13.46 -18.27 -5.19
C TYR A 255 -12.43 -17.14 -5.42
N ALA A 256 -12.50 -16.04 -4.66
CA ALA A 256 -11.59 -14.92 -4.80
C ALA A 256 -10.14 -15.34 -4.49
N PHE A 257 -9.19 -14.73 -5.19
CA PHE A 257 -7.76 -15.04 -5.04
C PHE A 257 -7.31 -14.90 -3.58
N LEU A 258 -7.72 -13.81 -2.93
CA LEU A 258 -7.36 -13.49 -1.55
C LEU A 258 -7.96 -14.46 -0.51
N ARG A 259 -8.91 -15.32 -0.91
CA ARG A 259 -9.52 -16.35 -0.05
C ARG A 259 -9.00 -17.76 -0.35
N CYS A 260 -8.14 -17.92 -1.36
CA CYS A 260 -7.46 -19.16 -1.68
C CYS A 260 -6.15 -19.21 -0.87
N GLU A 261 -6.13 -19.94 0.26
CA GLU A 261 -5.05 -19.90 1.25
C GLU A 261 -3.67 -20.27 0.68
N GLU A 262 -3.60 -21.31 -0.17
CA GLU A 262 -2.34 -21.79 -0.74
C GLU A 262 -1.76 -20.77 -1.73
N GLU A 263 -2.58 -20.28 -2.66
CA GLU A 263 -2.17 -19.31 -3.68
C GLU A 263 -1.84 -17.95 -3.06
N LYS A 264 -2.60 -17.55 -2.03
CA LYS A 264 -2.33 -16.37 -1.21
C LYS A 264 -0.95 -16.46 -0.57
N GLU A 265 -0.62 -17.60 0.03
CA GLU A 265 0.66 -17.77 0.71
C GLU A 265 1.83 -17.78 -0.29
N GLN A 266 1.70 -18.48 -1.42
CA GLN A 266 2.70 -18.45 -2.50
C GLN A 266 2.90 -17.04 -3.06
N PHE A 267 1.82 -16.27 -3.23
CA PHE A 267 1.88 -14.87 -3.62
C PHE A 267 2.69 -14.02 -2.63
N LEU A 268 2.44 -14.16 -1.33
CA LEU A 268 3.18 -13.45 -0.28
C LEU A 268 4.66 -13.84 -0.26
N TYR A 269 4.99 -15.12 -0.48
CA TYR A 269 6.38 -15.58 -0.63
C TYR A 269 7.06 -14.98 -1.85
N HIS A 270 6.38 -14.91 -3.00
CA HIS A 270 6.93 -14.26 -4.18
C HIS A 270 7.21 -12.77 -3.95
N LEU A 271 6.33 -12.05 -3.25
CA LEU A 271 6.60 -10.66 -2.88
C LEU A 271 7.73 -10.52 -1.86
N LEU A 272 7.89 -11.47 -0.94
CA LEU A 272 8.97 -11.46 0.04
C LEU A 272 10.35 -11.47 -0.64
N THR A 273 10.48 -12.15 -1.78
CA THR A 273 11.74 -12.19 -2.53
C THR A 273 12.23 -10.81 -2.96
N LEU A 274 11.33 -9.83 -3.13
CA LEU A 274 11.69 -8.45 -3.47
C LEU A 274 12.51 -7.75 -2.37
N ASN A 275 12.50 -8.24 -1.13
CA ASN A 275 13.31 -7.69 -0.05
C ASN A 275 14.83 -7.91 -0.26
N ALA A 276 15.20 -8.80 -1.18
CA ALA A 276 16.61 -9.11 -1.48
C ALA A 276 17.35 -7.96 -2.17
N VAL A 277 16.65 -6.98 -2.73
CA VAL A 277 17.22 -5.83 -3.45
C VAL A 277 16.76 -4.52 -2.84
N ASP A 278 17.52 -3.44 -3.08
CA ASP A 278 17.19 -2.10 -2.56
C ASP A 278 16.42 -1.29 -3.59
N TYR A 279 15.21 -0.86 -3.22
CA TYR A 279 14.41 0.06 -4.02
C TYR A 279 14.50 1.47 -3.45
N HIS A 280 14.63 2.47 -4.32
CA HIS A 280 14.52 3.89 -3.98
C HIS A 280 13.33 4.54 -4.70
N CYS A 281 12.32 3.72 -5.01
CA CYS A 281 11.24 4.08 -5.91
C CYS A 281 10.20 5.02 -5.29
N PHE A 282 10.11 5.12 -3.97
CA PHE A 282 9.30 6.13 -3.31
C PHE A 282 10.04 7.47 -3.28
N THR A 283 11.26 7.48 -2.74
CA THR A 283 12.07 8.70 -2.60
C THR A 283 12.37 9.35 -3.94
N ASN A 284 12.65 8.55 -4.98
CA ASN A 284 12.95 9.07 -6.32
C ASN A 284 11.70 9.55 -7.08
N THR A 285 10.50 9.02 -6.76
CA THR A 285 9.26 9.43 -7.44
C THR A 285 8.65 10.67 -6.80
N TYR A 286 8.72 10.79 -5.47
CA TYR A 286 7.99 11.81 -4.72
C TYR A 286 8.93 12.82 -4.05
N THR A 287 9.76 13.47 -4.86
CA THR A 287 10.82 14.38 -4.41
C THR A 287 10.34 15.62 -3.66
N ASN A 288 9.09 16.04 -3.87
CA ASN A 288 8.50 17.19 -3.18
C ASN A 288 7.86 16.82 -1.82
N THR A 289 7.85 15.54 -1.46
CA THR A 289 7.28 15.08 -0.19
C THR A 289 8.14 15.53 0.97
N ARG A 290 7.53 16.10 1.99
CA ARG A 290 8.22 16.46 3.24
C ARG A 290 8.54 15.19 4.03
N ILE A 291 9.81 14.84 4.12
CA ILE A 291 10.30 13.70 4.90
C ILE A 291 10.94 14.22 6.19
N PRO A 292 10.45 13.83 7.39
CA PRO A 292 11.06 14.21 8.65
C PRO A 292 12.34 13.40 8.90
N TYR A 293 13.45 14.09 9.18
CA TYR A 293 14.73 13.47 9.53
C TYR A 293 14.92 13.48 11.05
N ARG A 294 15.22 12.31 11.64
CA ARG A 294 15.60 12.20 13.05
C ARG A 294 17.12 12.16 13.16
N VAL A 295 17.70 13.14 13.85
CA VAL A 295 19.15 13.28 14.04
C VAL A 295 19.48 12.98 15.50
N ALA A 296 20.47 12.13 15.73
CA ALA A 296 21.04 11.84 17.06
C ALA A 296 22.53 12.17 17.07
N ILE A 297 22.96 12.96 18.05
CA ILE A 297 24.35 13.34 18.24
C ILE A 297 24.88 12.56 19.44
N PHE A 298 25.93 11.78 19.21
CA PHE A 298 26.58 10.96 20.24
C PHE A 298 27.93 11.56 20.61
N PRO A 299 28.03 12.35 21.68
CA PRO A 299 29.33 12.83 22.15
C PRO A 299 30.17 11.66 22.69
N SER A 300 31.48 11.71 22.42
CA SER A 300 32.42 10.72 22.96
C SER A 300 32.55 10.86 24.47
N GLN A 301 32.35 9.78 25.22
CA GLN A 301 32.49 9.75 26.68
C GLN A 301 33.92 9.44 27.16
N LYS A 302 34.92 9.38 26.26
CA LYS A 302 36.27 8.88 26.57
C LYS A 302 37.13 9.75 27.51
N SER A 303 36.59 10.83 28.07
CA SER A 303 37.23 11.56 29.17
C SER A 303 36.18 12.39 29.91
N ASN A 304 36.31 12.49 31.23
CA ASN A 304 35.46 13.28 32.16
C ASN A 304 35.45 14.81 31.89
N ALA A 305 35.73 15.26 30.67
CA ALA A 305 35.99 16.65 30.32
C ALA A 305 35.14 17.21 29.17
N ALA A 306 34.15 16.48 28.64
CA ALA A 306 33.44 16.90 27.43
C ALA A 306 32.13 17.66 27.72
N THR A 307 32.20 18.82 28.37
CA THR A 307 31.12 19.82 28.27
C THR A 307 31.55 20.89 27.27
N THR A 308 31.15 20.75 26.01
CA THR A 308 31.34 21.83 25.02
C THR A 308 30.36 22.97 25.32
N SER A 309 30.87 24.21 25.39
CA SER A 309 30.04 25.43 25.49
C SER A 309 29.75 26.06 24.13
N ALA A 310 30.17 25.40 23.03
CA ALA A 310 30.01 25.92 21.68
C ALA A 310 28.59 25.69 21.14
N ASN A 311 28.10 26.63 20.34
CA ASN A 311 26.88 26.45 19.57
C ASN A 311 27.12 25.43 18.46
N CYS A 312 26.29 24.38 18.42
CA CYS A 312 26.30 23.39 17.35
C CYS A 312 25.20 23.73 16.34
N TRP A 313 25.56 23.74 15.06
CA TRP A 313 24.63 23.80 13.94
C TRP A 313 24.82 22.52 13.11
N LEU A 314 23.75 22.09 12.47
CA LEU A 314 23.74 20.86 11.68
C LEU A 314 23.03 21.10 10.36
N THR A 315 23.63 20.60 9.29
CA THR A 315 23.07 20.59 7.95
C THR A 315 23.03 19.15 7.47
N VAL A 316 21.87 18.67 7.02
CA VAL A 316 21.70 17.34 6.42
C VAL A 316 21.68 17.51 4.91
N SER A 317 22.59 16.85 4.20
CA SER A 317 22.65 16.82 2.74
C SER A 317 22.48 15.41 2.20
N GLY A 318 21.84 15.30 1.04
CA GLY A 318 21.60 14.05 0.34
C GLY A 318 21.52 14.26 -1.17
N SER A 319 21.22 13.20 -1.91
CA SER A 319 21.14 13.22 -3.39
C SER A 319 20.08 14.19 -3.94
N ASN A 320 19.08 14.54 -3.15
CA ASN A 320 17.93 15.35 -3.55
C ASN A 320 17.98 16.79 -2.99
N GLY A 321 19.05 17.17 -2.30
CA GLY A 321 19.23 18.52 -1.75
C GLY A 321 19.81 18.53 -0.34
N GLU A 322 19.74 19.70 0.30
CA GLU A 322 20.23 19.93 1.66
C GLU A 322 19.26 20.77 2.50
N THR A 323 19.30 20.61 3.81
CA THR A 323 18.53 21.45 4.74
C THR A 323 19.13 22.84 4.83
N GLN A 324 18.30 23.87 4.95
CA GLN A 324 18.78 25.23 5.20
C GLN A 324 19.53 25.32 6.54
N ARG A 325 20.49 26.24 6.60
CA ARG A 325 21.31 26.51 7.79
C ARG A 325 20.65 27.53 8.69
#